data_AF-A0A4V1XUI3-F1
#
_entry.id   AF-A0A4V1XUI3-F1
#
_cell.length_a   1.000
_cell.length_b   1.000
_cell.length_c   1.000
_cell.angle_alpha   90.00
_cell.angle_beta   90.00
_cell.angle_gamma   90.00
#
_symmetry.space_group_name_H-M   'P 1'
#
loop_
_entity.id
_entity.type
_entity.pdbx_description
1 polymer ?
#
loop_
_entity_poly.entity_id
_entity_poly.type
_entity_poly.pdbx_seq_one_letter_code
_entity_poly.pdbx_strand_id
1 'polypeptide(L)'
;MERDSPLQNRGWILQEFTLSPRLLLFGPFRMRLECQTCTHLEDYENEEFTNVSSEQTMKQRIQSMISSDERARAWYDILFEFTRRDLSNSNDMLPAVAGMARWLIADSGKSDNYVAGLLKDDLCNGLAWYANVGAAKPPPSEYRSPSWS
;
A
#
# COMPACT_ATOMS: atom_id res chain seq x y z
N MET A 1 -3.99 2.67 -13.04
CA MET A 1 -3.17 1.49 -13.37
C MET A 1 -4.12 0.35 -13.69
N GLU A 2 -3.97 -0.36 -14.81
CA GLU A 2 -4.91 -1.45 -15.17
C GLU A 2 -4.92 -2.52 -14.08
N ARG A 3 -6.11 -2.91 -13.64
CA ARG A 3 -6.33 -3.86 -12.53
C ARG A 3 -5.69 -5.24 -12.77
N ASP A 4 -5.36 -5.56 -14.03
CA ASP A 4 -4.81 -6.85 -14.44
C ASP A 4 -3.30 -6.82 -14.76
N SER A 5 -2.59 -5.74 -14.40
CA SER A 5 -1.14 -5.70 -14.58
C SER A 5 -0.44 -6.68 -13.64
N PRO A 6 0.48 -7.56 -14.12
CA PRO A 6 1.20 -8.50 -13.26
C PRO A 6 2.05 -7.83 -12.18
N LEU A 7 2.36 -6.54 -12.33
CA LEU A 7 3.02 -5.75 -11.29
C LEU A 7 2.14 -5.54 -10.05
N GLN A 8 0.81 -5.48 -10.20
CA GLN A 8 -0.10 -5.29 -9.06
C GLN A 8 -0.08 -6.47 -8.10
N ASN A 9 0.29 -7.66 -8.59
CA ASN A 9 0.41 -8.86 -7.77
C ASN A 9 1.72 -8.91 -6.97
N ARG A 10 2.66 -7.98 -7.13
CA ARG A 10 3.92 -8.01 -6.36
C ARG A 10 3.77 -7.21 -5.07
N GLY A 11 4.07 -7.80 -3.92
CA GLY A 11 3.89 -7.14 -2.60
C GLY A 11 4.64 -5.82 -2.47
N TRP A 12 5.92 -5.79 -2.85
CA TRP A 12 6.77 -4.58 -2.84
C TRP A 12 6.21 -3.41 -3.66
N ILE A 13 5.44 -3.71 -4.70
CA ILE A 13 4.84 -2.69 -5.55
C ILE A 13 3.84 -1.84 -4.77
N LEU A 14 3.18 -2.36 -3.73
CA LEU A 14 2.29 -1.52 -2.90
C LEU A 14 3.06 -0.39 -2.23
N GLN A 15 4.23 -0.72 -1.66
CA GLN A 15 5.09 0.27 -1.02
C GLN A 15 5.62 1.28 -2.04
N GLU A 16 6.13 0.81 -3.18
CA GLU A 16 6.66 1.69 -4.23
C GLU A 16 5.59 2.66 -4.73
N PHE A 17 4.36 2.20 -4.97
CA PHE A 17 3.26 3.06 -5.41
C PHE A 17 2.82 4.07 -4.34
N THR A 18 2.83 3.66 -3.08
CA THR A 18 2.31 4.50 -1.99
C THR A 18 3.32 5.58 -1.61
N LEU A 19 4.59 5.19 -1.45
CA LEU A 19 5.61 6.04 -0.85
C LEU A 19 6.43 6.83 -1.87
N SER A 20 6.44 6.46 -3.15
CA SER A 20 7.27 7.15 -4.13
C SER A 20 6.78 8.59 -4.35
N PRO A 21 7.68 9.60 -4.34
CA PRO A 21 7.32 10.98 -4.64
C PRO A 21 6.77 11.15 -6.07
N ARG A 22 7.33 10.37 -7.01
CA ARG A 22 6.94 10.33 -8.42
C ARG A 22 6.98 8.89 -8.93
N LEU A 23 6.08 8.54 -9.84
CA LEU A 23 5.97 7.23 -10.47
C LEU A 23 5.93 7.40 -11.98
N LEU A 24 6.85 6.76 -12.70
CA LEU A 24 6.76 6.61 -14.14
C LEU A 24 6.12 5.26 -14.46
N LEU A 25 4.92 5.29 -15.01
CA LEU A 25 4.10 4.12 -15.31
C LEU A 25 4.07 3.87 -16.81
N PHE A 26 4.50 2.68 -17.21
CA PHE A 26 4.43 2.19 -18.58
C PHE A 26 3.12 1.44 -18.74
N GLY A 27 2.16 2.05 -19.44
CA GLY A 27 0.93 1.38 -19.86
C GLY A 27 1.08 0.77 -21.25
N PRO A 28 0.16 -0.12 -21.66
CA PRO A 28 0.20 -0.74 -22.98
C PRO A 28 0.05 0.26 -24.14
N PHE A 29 -0.57 1.42 -23.89
CA PHE A 29 -0.87 2.42 -24.92
C PHE A 29 -0.13 3.75 -24.74
N ARG A 30 0.36 4.07 -23.54
CA ARG A 30 1.02 5.35 -23.22
C ARG A 30 1.78 5.31 -21.91
N MET A 31 2.80 6.15 -21.78
CA MET A 31 3.46 6.41 -20.50
C MET A 31 2.75 7.50 -19.68
N ARG A 32 2.81 7.37 -18.35
CA ARG A 32 2.31 8.36 -17.38
C ARG A 32 3.35 8.68 -16.33
N LEU A 33 3.56 9.96 -16.03
CA LEU A 33 4.32 10.40 -14.87
C LEU A 33 3.35 10.93 -13.81
N GLU A 34 3.18 10.20 -12.73
CA GLU A 34 2.33 10.58 -11.60
C GLU A 34 3.18 11.23 -10.49
N CYS A 35 2.72 12.37 -9.98
CA CYS A 35 3.24 13.02 -8.79
C CYS A 35 2.14 13.14 -7.72
N GLN A 36 2.41 13.81 -6.60
CA GLN A 36 1.41 13.98 -5.53
C GLN A 36 0.20 14.83 -5.94
N THR A 37 0.39 15.72 -6.91
CA THR A 37 -0.59 16.74 -7.29
C THR A 37 -0.97 16.69 -8.78
N CYS A 38 -0.24 15.92 -9.58
CA CYS A 38 -0.23 16.03 -11.03
C CYS A 38 -0.07 14.66 -11.68
N THR A 39 -0.58 14.52 -12.90
CA THR A 39 -0.30 13.39 -13.78
C THR A 39 0.01 13.93 -15.16
N HIS A 40 1.20 13.63 -15.68
CA HIS A 40 1.60 13.95 -17.04
C HIS A 40 1.48 12.73 -17.93
N LEU A 41 1.11 12.95 -19.18
CA LEU A 41 0.94 11.93 -20.21
C LEU A 41 1.96 12.17 -21.32
N GLU A 42 2.49 11.09 -21.87
CA GLU A 42 3.47 11.14 -22.98
C GLU A 42 2.99 11.99 -24.16
N ASP A 43 1.71 11.87 -24.52
CA ASP A 43 1.16 12.43 -25.75
C ASP A 43 0.56 13.85 -25.61
N TYR A 44 0.73 14.50 -24.45
CA TYR A 44 0.12 15.81 -24.19
C TYR A 44 1.16 16.84 -23.73
N GLU A 45 1.52 17.77 -24.62
CA GLU A 45 2.52 18.82 -24.37
C GLU A 45 2.00 19.98 -23.50
N ASN A 46 0.70 20.25 -23.53
CA ASN A 46 0.10 21.36 -22.80
C ASN A 46 -1.33 21.03 -22.40
N GLU A 47 -1.53 20.69 -21.12
CA GLU A 47 -2.64 21.12 -20.27
C GLU A 47 -2.62 20.23 -19.02
N GLU A 48 -2.66 20.88 -17.85
CA GLU A 48 -2.98 20.23 -16.58
C GLU A 48 -4.33 19.52 -16.72
N PHE A 49 -4.29 18.26 -17.14
CA PHE A 49 -5.45 17.40 -17.19
C PHE A 49 -5.79 16.97 -15.76
N THR A 50 -6.28 17.93 -14.98
CA THR A 50 -6.83 17.73 -13.62
C THR A 50 -8.07 16.83 -13.65
N ASN A 51 -8.61 16.50 -14.84
CA ASN A 51 -9.87 15.81 -15.02
C ASN A 51 -9.83 14.61 -16.01
N VAL A 52 -8.74 13.85 -16.11
CA VAL A 52 -8.81 12.52 -16.77
C VAL A 52 -9.52 11.55 -15.83
N SER A 53 -10.84 11.47 -16.01
CA SER A 53 -11.75 10.38 -15.62
C SER A 53 -11.58 9.76 -14.23
N SER A 54 -12.48 10.09 -13.31
CA SER A 54 -13.25 9.21 -12.40
C SER A 54 -12.60 8.10 -11.55
N GLU A 55 -11.38 7.66 -11.83
CA GLU A 55 -10.65 6.65 -11.08
C GLU A 55 -9.52 7.33 -10.31
N GLN A 56 -9.73 7.49 -9.00
CA GLN A 56 -8.68 7.87 -8.06
C GLN A 56 -7.44 6.99 -8.31
N THR A 57 -6.26 7.60 -8.42
CA THR A 57 -5.00 6.85 -8.48
C THR A 57 -4.85 5.99 -7.23
N MET A 58 -4.07 4.90 -7.29
CA MET A 58 -3.85 4.06 -6.10
C MET A 58 -3.35 4.89 -4.90
N LYS A 59 -2.48 5.86 -5.18
CA LYS A 59 -1.98 6.81 -4.20
C LYS A 59 -3.08 7.71 -3.64
N GLN A 60 -3.97 8.24 -4.48
CA GLN A 60 -5.12 9.03 -4.04
C GLN A 60 -6.15 8.19 -3.28
N ARG A 61 -6.37 6.92 -3.66
CA ARG A 61 -7.24 5.98 -2.94
C ARG A 61 -6.70 5.75 -1.54
N ILE A 62 -5.41 5.41 -1.43
CA ILE A 62 -4.76 5.20 -0.14
C ILE A 62 -4.72 6.51 0.66
N GLN A 63 -4.44 7.65 0.06
CA GLN A 63 -4.51 8.96 0.74
C GLN A 63 -5.92 9.31 1.20
N SER A 64 -6.96 8.97 0.45
CA SER A 64 -8.36 9.19 0.83
C SER A 64 -8.81 8.28 1.97
N MET A 65 -8.16 7.12 2.16
CA MET A 65 -8.36 6.28 3.34
C MET A 65 -7.79 6.91 4.62
N ILE A 66 -6.94 7.94 4.50
CA ILE A 66 -6.17 8.51 5.62
C ILE A 66 -6.79 9.80 6.18
N SER A 67 -7.78 10.38 5.50
CA SER A 67 -8.33 11.70 5.84
C SER A 67 -9.35 11.71 7.00
N SER A 68 -9.61 10.57 7.66
CA SER A 68 -10.49 10.48 8.84
C SER A 68 -9.72 9.99 10.09
N ASP A 69 -10.33 10.13 11.28
CA ASP A 69 -9.86 9.61 12.59
C ASP A 69 -9.71 8.06 12.65
N GLU A 70 -9.60 7.42 11.48
CA GLU A 70 -9.77 6.00 11.25
C GLU A 70 -8.46 5.37 10.74
N ARG A 71 -7.31 5.93 11.12
CA ARG A 71 -5.98 5.43 10.72
C ARG A 71 -5.80 3.93 10.98
N ALA A 72 -6.37 3.42 12.06
CA ALA A 72 -6.38 1.98 12.33
C ALA A 72 -7.11 1.18 11.25
N ARG A 73 -8.26 1.65 10.76
CA ARG A 73 -8.96 1.02 9.64
C ARG A 73 -8.17 1.12 8.34
N ALA A 74 -7.63 2.30 8.04
CA ALA A 74 -6.76 2.49 6.88
C ALA A 74 -5.55 1.55 6.91
N TRP A 75 -5.00 1.27 8.10
CA TRP A 75 -3.92 0.30 8.26
C TRP A 75 -4.35 -1.12 7.87
N TYR A 76 -5.52 -1.58 8.33
CA TYR A 76 -6.01 -2.90 7.96
C TYR A 76 -6.41 -3.01 6.48
N ASP A 77 -6.87 -1.93 5.86
CA ASP A 77 -7.10 -1.88 4.41
C ASP A 77 -5.78 -2.03 3.64
N ILE A 78 -4.71 -1.36 4.07
CA ILE A 78 -3.37 -1.53 3.52
C ILE A 78 -2.89 -2.98 3.70
N LEU A 79 -3.05 -3.57 4.89
CA LEU A 79 -2.67 -4.96 5.15
C LEU A 79 -3.47 -5.95 4.30
N PHE A 80 -4.77 -5.71 4.11
CA PHE A 80 -5.62 -6.51 3.25
C PHE A 80 -5.15 -6.47 1.79
N GLU A 81 -4.89 -5.28 1.26
CA GLU A 81 -4.36 -5.11 -0.10
C GLU A 81 -2.95 -5.69 -0.27
N PHE A 82 -2.13 -5.66 0.78
CA PHE A 82 -0.79 -6.21 0.76
C PHE A 82 -0.79 -7.75 0.80
N THR A 83 -1.59 -8.35 1.68
CA THR A 83 -1.63 -9.82 1.87
C THR A 83 -2.19 -10.59 0.68
N ARG A 84 -2.97 -9.93 -0.19
CA ARG A 84 -3.44 -10.48 -1.46
C ARG A 84 -2.36 -10.53 -2.55
N ARG A 85 -1.21 -9.89 -2.32
CA ARG A 85 -0.09 -9.86 -3.28
C ARG A 85 0.92 -10.95 -2.99
N ASP A 86 1.61 -11.37 -4.03
CA ASP A 86 2.71 -12.30 -3.98
C ASP A 86 4.00 -11.61 -3.54
N LEU A 87 4.62 -12.20 -2.52
CA LEU A 87 5.95 -11.86 -2.07
C LEU A 87 6.93 -12.86 -2.66
N SER A 88 7.86 -12.37 -3.47
CA SER A 88 8.96 -13.19 -4.01
C SER A 88 9.87 -13.72 -2.89
N ASN A 89 10.02 -12.95 -1.82
CA ASN A 89 10.71 -13.35 -0.60
C ASN A 89 9.82 -13.06 0.61
N SER A 90 9.48 -14.11 1.36
CA SER A 90 8.64 -13.99 2.56
C SER A 90 9.29 -13.13 3.66
N ASN A 91 10.60 -13.03 3.71
CA ASN A 91 11.29 -12.22 4.73
C ASN A 91 11.09 -10.72 4.55
N ASP A 92 10.63 -10.30 3.37
CA ASP A 92 10.40 -8.90 3.04
C ASP A 92 9.04 -8.38 3.52
N MET A 93 8.20 -9.26 4.05
CA MET A 93 6.83 -8.92 4.46
C MET A 93 6.77 -7.73 5.42
N LEU A 94 7.45 -7.82 6.56
CA LEU A 94 7.46 -6.77 7.58
C LEU A 94 8.22 -5.50 7.14
N PRO A 95 9.41 -5.60 6.51
CA PRO A 95 10.09 -4.44 5.95
C PRO A 95 9.23 -3.65 4.95
N ALA A 96 8.53 -4.34 4.04
CA ALA A 96 7.74 -3.71 2.99
C ALA A 96 6.55 -2.90 3.55
N VAL A 97 5.86 -3.43 4.57
CA VAL A 97 4.71 -2.73 5.18
C VAL A 97 5.09 -1.69 6.23
N ALA A 98 6.28 -1.80 6.85
CA ALA A 98 6.74 -0.86 7.87
C ALA A 98 6.86 0.58 7.33
N GLY A 99 7.27 0.76 6.09
CA GLY A 99 7.32 2.09 5.46
C GLY A 99 5.94 2.75 5.36
N MET A 100 4.92 1.97 4.97
CA MET A 100 3.54 2.44 4.86
C MET A 100 2.93 2.73 6.22
N ALA A 101 3.21 1.90 7.23
CA ALA A 101 2.78 2.16 8.61
C ALA A 101 3.30 3.50 9.13
N ARG A 102 4.60 3.76 8.94
CA ARG A 102 5.25 5.01 9.37
C ARG A 102 4.67 6.21 8.64
N TRP A 103 4.46 6.09 7.33
CA TRP A 103 3.83 7.14 6.54
C TRP A 103 2.39 7.42 7.03
N LEU A 104 1.62 6.38 7.33
CA LEU A 104 0.26 6.47 7.85
C LEU A 104 0.17 7.15 9.22
N ILE A 105 1.18 7.00 10.08
CA ILE A 105 1.18 7.58 11.44
C ILE A 105 2.07 8.81 11.58
N ALA A 106 2.71 9.28 10.51
CA ALA A 106 3.75 10.32 10.54
C ALA A 106 3.29 11.60 11.26
N ASP A 107 2.09 12.08 10.92
CA ASP A 107 1.56 13.34 11.46
C ASP A 107 0.74 13.16 12.75
N SER A 108 0.65 11.94 13.28
CA SER A 108 -0.13 11.64 14.49
C SER A 108 0.60 11.96 15.79
N GLY A 109 1.89 12.28 15.73
CA GLY A 109 2.75 12.39 16.92
C GLY A 109 3.10 11.04 17.57
N LYS A 110 2.63 9.92 17.00
CA LYS A 110 2.80 8.56 17.55
C LYS A 110 3.81 7.74 16.73
N SER A 111 5.01 8.27 16.58
CA SER A 111 6.05 7.67 15.73
C SER A 111 6.49 6.26 16.16
N ASP A 112 6.26 5.91 17.43
CA ASP A 112 6.58 4.60 18.00
C ASP A 112 5.39 3.62 18.03
N ASN A 113 4.25 3.98 17.44
CA ASN A 113 3.00 3.21 17.51
C ASN A 113 2.96 1.99 16.58
N TYR A 114 4.03 1.66 15.86
CA TYR A 114 4.10 0.48 15.00
C TYR A 114 4.96 -0.63 15.63
N VAL A 115 4.43 -1.86 15.68
CA VAL A 115 5.12 -3.04 16.20
C VAL A 115 4.83 -4.27 15.35
N ALA A 116 5.85 -4.75 14.63
CA ALA A 116 5.83 -6.00 13.83
C ALA A 116 4.51 -6.26 13.06
N GLY A 117 4.00 -5.25 12.35
CA GLY A 117 2.79 -5.37 11.53
C GLY A 117 1.50 -4.84 12.19
N LEU A 118 1.52 -4.46 13.46
CA LEU A 118 0.36 -3.93 14.18
C LEU A 118 0.59 -2.51 14.69
N LEU A 119 -0.51 -1.83 15.00
CA LEU A 119 -0.49 -0.55 15.71
C LEU A 119 -0.70 -0.79 17.22
N LYS A 120 0.17 -0.24 18.08
CA LYS A 120 0.12 -0.49 19.55
C LYS A 120 -1.20 -0.03 20.16
N ASP A 121 -1.70 1.13 19.74
CA ASP A 121 -2.95 1.72 20.25
C ASP A 121 -4.21 1.01 19.77
N ASP A 122 -4.08 0.07 18.83
CA ASP A 122 -5.18 -0.71 18.27
C ASP A 122 -4.91 -2.22 18.34
N LEU A 123 -4.03 -2.62 19.27
CA LEU A 123 -3.51 -3.98 19.36
C LEU A 123 -4.60 -5.04 19.53
N CYS A 124 -5.68 -4.73 20.26
CA CYS A 124 -6.81 -5.65 20.45
C CYS A 124 -7.47 -6.03 19.11
N ASN A 125 -7.74 -5.03 18.25
CA ASN A 125 -8.30 -5.27 16.93
C ASN A 125 -7.26 -5.91 16.01
N GLY A 126 -5.99 -5.53 16.15
CA GLY A 126 -4.88 -6.07 15.36
C GLY A 126 -4.64 -7.56 15.60
N LEU A 127 -4.72 -8.01 16.84
CA LEU A 127 -4.61 -9.43 17.19
C LEU A 127 -5.83 -10.24 16.74
N ALA A 128 -6.99 -9.60 16.60
CA ALA A 128 -8.21 -10.21 16.07
C ALA A 128 -8.30 -10.13 14.54
N TRP A 129 -7.40 -9.39 13.89
CA TRP A 129 -7.39 -9.21 12.44
C TRP A 129 -6.98 -10.50 11.74
N TYR A 130 -7.60 -10.74 10.58
CA TYR A 130 -7.24 -11.83 9.70
C TYR A 130 -7.51 -11.43 8.25
N ALA A 131 -6.73 -11.99 7.33
CA ALA A 131 -6.98 -11.84 5.92
C ALA A 131 -7.79 -13.05 5.41
N ASN A 132 -8.93 -12.79 4.76
CA ASN A 132 -9.70 -13.84 4.09
C ASN A 132 -9.05 -14.18 2.73
N VAL A 133 -7.87 -14.79 2.77
CA VAL A 133 -7.13 -15.28 1.61
C VAL A 133 -7.34 -16.78 1.52
N GLY A 134 -8.40 -17.20 0.80
CA GLY A 134 -8.75 -18.58 0.46
C GLY A 134 -8.01 -19.70 1.21
N ALA A 135 -7.09 -20.39 0.53
CA ALA A 135 -6.24 -21.39 1.17
C ALA A 135 -5.11 -20.69 1.96
N ALA A 136 -5.07 -20.92 3.28
CA ALA A 136 -4.01 -20.43 4.13
C ALA A 136 -2.65 -20.95 3.62
N LYS A 137 -1.70 -20.03 3.39
CA LYS A 137 -0.31 -20.41 3.07
C LYS A 137 0.27 -21.14 4.30
N PRO A 138 0.99 -22.26 4.11
CA PRO A 138 1.60 -22.96 5.23
C PRO A 138 2.58 -22.01 5.96
N PRO A 139 2.69 -22.14 7.29
CA PRO A 139 3.63 -21.33 8.05
C PRO A 139 5.07 -21.56 7.54
N PRO A 140 5.94 -20.53 7.62
CA PRO A 140 7.33 -20.68 7.22
C PRO A 140 8.02 -21.75 8.06
N SER A 141 8.99 -22.47 7.47
CA SER A 141 9.80 -23.47 8.18
C SER A 141 10.75 -22.85 9.21
N GLU A 142 11.06 -21.56 9.08
CA GLU A 142 11.94 -20.80 9.97
C GLU A 142 11.18 -19.66 10.65
N TYR A 143 11.52 -19.40 11.92
CA TYR A 143 10.95 -18.27 12.65
C TYR A 143 11.43 -16.95 12.05
N ARG A 144 10.51 -16.15 11.52
CA ARG A 144 10.78 -14.83 10.91
C ARG A 144 10.08 -13.67 11.62
N SER A 145 8.94 -13.95 12.24
CA SER A 145 8.06 -12.95 12.86
C SER A 145 7.12 -13.64 13.85
N PRO A 146 6.50 -12.88 14.77
CA PRO A 146 5.41 -13.38 15.58
C PRO A 146 4.30 -13.98 14.70
N SER A 147 3.53 -14.93 15.23
CA SER A 147 2.49 -15.66 14.47
C SER A 147 1.29 -14.79 14.03
N TRP A 148 1.19 -13.58 14.58
CA TRP A 148 0.16 -12.59 14.27
C TRP A 148 0.62 -11.57 13.22
N SER A 149 1.85 -11.73 12.71
CA SER A 149 2.49 -10.86 11.72
C SER A 149 2.51 -11.47 10.33
#